data_AF-A0A453IBP4-F1
#
_entry.id   AF-A0A453IBP4-F1
#
_cell.length_a   1.000
_cell.length_b   1.000
_cell.length_c   1.000
_cell.angle_alpha   90.00
_cell.angle_beta   90.00
_cell.angle_gamma   90.00
#
_symmetry.space_group_name_H-M   'P 1'
#
loop_
_entity.id
_entity.type
_entity.pdbx_description
1 polymer ?
#
loop_
_entity_poly.entity_id
_entity_poly.type
_entity_poly.pdbx_seq_one_letter_code
_entity_poly.pdbx_strand_id
1 'polypeptide(L)'
;VRVGQLKQGGGFTTKQIGEHHDRAHKMALEPGSPHILYSCGEDGLVQHFDLRSDSPTKLLTCYSFSNRRRRVRLNTIAIDPQNPNYFSIGGSDEYVRLYDFRKINLDSSSNMNLPVDTFCPEHLLMGGKVHITGIAYSYSSELLVSYNDELIYLFENYMGLGPNPESTQPEHLDKLEQLQSYSGHRNFRTVKGVSFFGPNNEYVLSGSDCGHVFIWRKNGGELMRIMRGDKHIVNCIEPHPHFPFLATSGIDSTIKIWTPSSSKVMQLPQY
;
A
#
# COMPACT_ATOMS: atom_id res chain seq x y z
N VAL A 1 -8.80 -4.68 -15.27
CA VAL A 1 -8.00 -3.45 -15.46
C VAL A 1 -8.30 -2.83 -16.82
N ARG A 2 -8.59 -1.52 -16.85
CA ARG A 2 -8.91 -0.77 -18.08
C ARG A 2 -8.07 0.51 -18.14
N VAL A 3 -7.69 0.90 -19.34
CA VAL A 3 -7.04 2.20 -19.63
C VAL A 3 -8.02 3.08 -20.35
N GLY A 4 -8.23 4.28 -19.82
CA GLY A 4 -8.97 5.36 -20.47
C GLY A 4 -8.01 6.35 -21.12
N GLN A 5 -8.22 6.67 -22.39
CA GLN A 5 -7.50 7.73 -23.09
C GLN A 5 -8.47 8.87 -23.39
N LEU A 6 -8.16 10.05 -22.87
CA LEU A 6 -8.88 11.27 -23.19
C LEU A 6 -8.34 11.82 -24.52
N LYS A 7 -9.24 12.09 -25.46
CA LYS A 7 -8.93 12.69 -26.76
C LYS A 7 -9.02 14.20 -26.66
N GLN A 8 -8.24 14.89 -27.51
CA GLN A 8 -8.38 16.33 -27.68
C GLN A 8 -9.82 16.65 -28.13
N GLY A 9 -10.51 17.53 -27.40
CA GLY A 9 -11.95 17.82 -27.62
C GLY A 9 -12.92 17.07 -26.71
N GLY A 10 -12.45 16.35 -25.68
CA GLY A 10 -13.30 15.84 -24.58
C GLY A 10 -13.93 14.46 -24.81
N GLY A 11 -13.72 13.83 -25.96
CA GLY A 11 -14.06 12.42 -26.16
C GLY A 11 -13.14 11.49 -25.36
N PHE A 12 -13.62 10.30 -24.97
CA PHE A 12 -12.78 9.31 -24.30
C PHE A 12 -12.92 7.93 -24.96
N THR A 13 -11.87 7.13 -24.90
CA THR A 13 -11.88 5.72 -25.31
C THR A 13 -11.34 4.87 -24.18
N THR A 14 -11.89 3.67 -23.99
CA THR A 14 -11.42 2.72 -22.98
C THR A 14 -10.99 1.40 -23.62
N LYS A 15 -9.83 0.86 -23.23
CA LYS A 15 -9.34 -0.47 -23.61
C LYS A 15 -9.21 -1.34 -22.35
N GLN A 16 -9.77 -2.55 -22.36
CA GLN A 16 -9.47 -3.54 -21.33
C GLN A 16 -8.11 -4.15 -21.60
N ILE A 17 -7.23 -4.12 -20.59
CA ILE A 17 -5.83 -4.58 -20.70
C ILE A 17 -5.53 -5.78 -19.79
N GLY A 18 -6.46 -6.17 -18.92
CA GLY A 18 -6.36 -7.39 -18.13
C GLY A 18 -7.55 -7.58 -17.21
N GLU A 19 -7.59 -8.73 -16.56
CA GLU A 19 -8.71 -9.18 -15.75
C GLU A 19 -8.19 -10.04 -14.58
N HIS A 20 -8.80 -9.80 -13.42
CA HIS A 20 -8.67 -10.65 -12.23
C HIS A 20 -9.93 -11.50 -12.10
N HIS A 21 -9.79 -12.70 -11.54
CA HIS A 21 -10.94 -13.60 -11.32
C HIS A 21 -11.80 -13.20 -10.12
N ASP A 22 -11.30 -12.25 -9.32
CA ASP A 22 -11.96 -11.69 -8.15
C ASP A 22 -11.66 -10.18 -8.09
N ARG A 23 -12.12 -9.49 -7.05
CA ARG A 23 -11.99 -8.03 -6.90
C ARG A 23 -10.53 -7.57 -7.02
N ALA A 24 -10.26 -6.67 -7.96
CA ALA A 24 -8.99 -5.94 -8.02
C ALA A 24 -9.04 -4.73 -7.08
N HIS A 25 -8.11 -4.64 -6.13
CA HIS A 25 -8.16 -3.63 -5.08
C HIS A 25 -7.27 -2.42 -5.33
N LYS A 26 -6.05 -2.65 -5.80
CA LYS A 26 -5.06 -1.57 -5.94
C LYS A 26 -4.23 -1.75 -7.21
N MET A 27 -3.77 -0.62 -7.73
CA MET A 27 -2.79 -0.55 -8.80
C MET A 27 -1.60 0.26 -8.30
N ALA A 28 -0.41 -0.07 -8.80
CA ALA A 28 0.81 0.70 -8.56
C ALA A 28 1.39 1.14 -9.91
N LEU A 29 1.77 2.40 -10.02
CA LEU A 29 2.45 2.94 -11.20
C LEU A 29 3.95 2.87 -10.98
N GLU A 30 4.69 2.49 -12.01
CA GLU A 30 6.15 2.49 -11.93
C GLU A 30 6.68 3.94 -11.91
N PRO A 31 7.50 4.31 -10.90
CA PRO A 31 8.15 5.61 -10.86
C PRO A 31 8.95 5.88 -12.13
N GLY A 32 8.70 7.04 -12.75
CA GLY A 32 9.42 7.45 -13.97
C GLY A 32 8.92 6.83 -15.28
N SER A 33 7.94 5.93 -15.25
CA SER A 33 7.37 5.32 -16.46
C SER A 33 5.86 5.54 -16.55
N PRO A 34 5.37 6.28 -17.56
CA PRO A 34 3.93 6.45 -17.77
C PRO A 34 3.27 5.22 -18.42
N HIS A 35 4.06 4.18 -18.72
CA HIS A 35 3.61 3.00 -19.48
C HIS A 35 3.58 1.73 -18.64
N ILE A 36 4.16 1.73 -17.45
CA ILE A 36 4.28 0.51 -16.65
C ILE A 36 3.42 0.65 -15.40
N LEU A 37 2.54 -0.33 -15.19
CA LEU A 37 1.73 -0.44 -13.98
C LEU A 37 1.59 -1.90 -13.54
N TYR A 38 1.24 -2.06 -12.28
CA TYR A 38 0.98 -3.33 -11.65
C TYR A 38 -0.44 -3.32 -11.06
N SER A 39 -1.09 -4.49 -11.00
CA SER A 39 -2.35 -4.65 -10.27
C SER A 39 -2.31 -5.90 -9.38
N CYS A 40 -3.08 -5.86 -8.29
CA CYS A 40 -3.31 -7.00 -7.43
C CYS A 40 -4.81 -7.18 -7.14
N GLY A 41 -5.22 -8.42 -6.83
CA GLY A 41 -6.62 -8.73 -6.52
C GLY A 41 -6.82 -9.85 -5.51
N GLU A 42 -8.08 -10.04 -5.10
CA GLU A 42 -8.49 -11.09 -4.17
C GLU A 42 -8.25 -12.51 -4.72
N ASP A 43 -8.01 -12.65 -6.02
CA ASP A 43 -7.61 -13.92 -6.63
C ASP A 43 -6.16 -14.31 -6.31
N GLY A 44 -5.43 -13.45 -5.59
CA GLY A 44 -4.04 -13.61 -5.19
C GLY A 44 -3.05 -13.28 -6.29
N LEU A 45 -3.52 -12.86 -7.46
CA LEU A 45 -2.70 -12.60 -8.63
C LEU A 45 -2.07 -11.21 -8.56
N VAL A 46 -0.79 -11.12 -8.93
CA VAL A 46 -0.12 -9.87 -9.30
C VAL A 46 0.10 -9.87 -10.81
N GLN A 47 -0.38 -8.82 -11.48
CA GLN A 47 -0.18 -8.62 -12.91
C GLN A 47 0.70 -7.39 -13.16
N HIS A 48 1.54 -7.49 -14.19
CA HIS A 48 2.33 -6.40 -14.74
C HIS A 48 1.80 -6.03 -16.13
N PHE A 49 1.72 -4.73 -16.39
CA PHE A 49 1.25 -4.19 -17.66
C PHE A 49 2.30 -3.23 -18.19
N ASP A 50 2.79 -3.51 -19.39
CA ASP A 50 3.41 -2.51 -20.24
C ASP A 50 2.34 -2.06 -21.25
N LEU A 51 1.95 -0.79 -21.20
CA LEU A 51 0.92 -0.22 -22.08
C LEU A 51 1.30 -0.23 -23.56
N ARG A 52 2.57 -0.51 -23.87
CA ARG A 52 3.09 -0.68 -25.23
C ARG A 52 2.97 -2.13 -25.72
N SER A 53 2.66 -3.07 -24.82
CA SER A 53 2.38 -4.48 -25.12
C SER A 53 0.88 -4.72 -25.31
N ASP A 54 0.54 -5.78 -26.05
CA ASP A 54 -0.84 -6.18 -26.29
C ASP A 54 -1.44 -7.06 -25.19
N SER A 55 -0.62 -7.58 -24.28
CA SER A 55 -1.07 -8.48 -23.23
C SER A 55 -0.35 -8.24 -21.90
N PRO A 56 -1.04 -8.47 -20.77
CA PRO A 56 -0.44 -8.35 -19.45
C PRO A 56 0.40 -9.58 -19.11
N THR A 57 1.45 -9.38 -18.33
CA THR A 57 2.25 -10.46 -17.76
C THR A 57 1.69 -10.84 -16.40
N LYS A 58 1.38 -12.12 -16.19
CA LYS A 58 1.04 -12.65 -14.86
C LYS A 58 2.34 -12.92 -14.11
N LEU A 59 2.67 -12.08 -13.13
CA LEU A 59 3.95 -12.18 -12.43
C LEU A 59 3.97 -13.33 -11.44
N LEU A 60 2.99 -13.37 -10.53
CA LEU A 60 2.90 -14.40 -9.50
C LEU A 60 1.50 -14.53 -8.95
N THR A 61 1.22 -15.67 -8.32
CA THR A 61 0.08 -15.84 -7.42
C THR A 61 0.61 -15.98 -6.00
N CYS A 62 0.10 -15.16 -5.07
CA CYS A 62 0.52 -15.17 -3.68
C CYS A 62 -0.18 -16.29 -2.89
N TYR A 63 0.61 -17.05 -2.13
CA TYR A 63 0.13 -18.14 -1.28
C TYR A 63 0.53 -17.94 0.18
N SER A 64 -0.29 -18.48 1.08
CA SER A 64 -0.04 -18.47 2.53
C SER A 64 1.24 -19.25 2.85
N PHE A 65 2.03 -18.76 3.81
CA PHE A 65 3.24 -19.46 4.27
C PHE A 65 2.88 -20.83 4.87
N SER A 66 1.91 -20.83 5.79
CA SER A 66 1.43 -22.03 6.49
C SER A 66 0.65 -23.04 5.64
N ASN A 67 0.06 -22.60 4.53
CA ASN A 67 -0.68 -23.46 3.62
C ASN A 67 -0.48 -23.00 2.18
N ARG A 68 0.50 -23.60 1.51
CA ARG A 68 0.89 -23.29 0.12
C ARG A 68 -0.18 -23.57 -0.94
N ARG A 69 -1.32 -24.17 -0.57
CA ARG A 69 -2.50 -24.32 -1.46
C ARG A 69 -3.51 -23.19 -1.30
N ARG A 70 -3.45 -22.44 -0.20
CA ARG A 70 -4.34 -21.32 0.09
C ARG A 70 -3.76 -20.03 -0.50
N ARG A 71 -4.47 -19.45 -1.47
CA ARG A 71 -4.12 -18.12 -2.00
C ARG A 71 -4.41 -17.04 -0.96
N VAL A 72 -3.53 -16.05 -0.90
CA VAL A 72 -3.75 -14.83 -0.11
C VAL A 72 -4.57 -13.87 -0.97
N ARG A 73 -5.70 -13.38 -0.47
CA ARG A 73 -6.47 -12.36 -1.19
C ARG A 73 -5.75 -11.03 -1.06
N LEU A 74 -5.29 -10.43 -2.16
CA LEU A 74 -4.47 -9.22 -2.09
C LEU A 74 -5.33 -7.96 -2.08
N ASN A 75 -5.04 -7.08 -1.12
CA ASN A 75 -5.72 -5.80 -0.93
C ASN A 75 -4.88 -4.63 -1.43
N THR A 76 -3.55 -4.77 -1.44
CA THR A 76 -2.65 -3.65 -1.72
C THR A 76 -1.36 -4.10 -2.39
N ILE A 77 -0.84 -3.21 -3.22
CA ILE A 77 0.46 -3.30 -3.87
C ILE A 77 1.10 -1.91 -3.88
N ALA A 78 2.42 -1.83 -3.71
CA ALA A 78 3.21 -0.61 -3.84
C ALA A 78 4.58 -0.93 -4.45
N ILE A 79 5.12 -0.01 -5.25
CA ILE A 79 6.45 -0.11 -5.86
C ILE A 79 7.39 0.82 -5.10
N ASP A 80 8.62 0.37 -4.83
CA ASP A 80 9.63 1.19 -4.18
C ASP A 80 10.02 2.36 -5.12
N PRO A 81 9.84 3.62 -4.70
CA PRO A 81 10.13 4.79 -5.51
C PRO A 81 11.62 4.98 -5.81
N GLN A 82 12.52 4.51 -4.94
CA GLN A 82 13.96 4.59 -5.20
C GLN A 82 14.45 3.46 -6.10
N ASN A 83 13.81 2.30 -6.03
CA ASN A 83 14.24 1.12 -6.76
C ASN A 83 13.03 0.34 -7.31
N PRO A 84 12.54 0.71 -8.51
CA PRO A 84 11.35 0.10 -9.10
C PRO A 84 11.46 -1.40 -9.39
N ASN A 85 12.64 -1.99 -9.20
CA ASN A 85 12.82 -3.44 -9.23
C ASN A 85 12.14 -4.15 -8.04
N TYR A 86 11.79 -3.41 -7.00
CA TYR A 86 11.13 -3.93 -5.80
C TYR A 86 9.68 -3.47 -5.70
N PHE A 87 8.81 -4.41 -5.35
CA PHE A 87 7.42 -4.11 -5.01
C PHE A 87 6.97 -4.94 -3.81
N SER A 88 6.09 -4.36 -3.01
CA SER A 88 5.50 -4.99 -1.84
C SER A 88 4.02 -5.25 -2.05
N ILE A 89 3.55 -6.41 -1.57
CA ILE A 89 2.13 -6.77 -1.56
C ILE A 89 1.66 -7.11 -0.15
N GLY A 90 0.37 -6.90 0.11
CA GLY A 90 -0.30 -7.24 1.35
C GLY A 90 -1.76 -7.60 1.10
N GLY A 91 -2.33 -8.42 1.97
CA GLY A 91 -3.65 -9.02 1.73
C GLY A 91 -4.30 -9.60 2.97
N SER A 92 -5.05 -10.67 2.79
CA SER A 92 -5.87 -11.37 3.81
C SER A 92 -5.09 -12.06 4.93
N ASP A 93 -3.81 -11.78 5.08
CA ASP A 93 -2.96 -12.24 6.16
C ASP A 93 -2.06 -11.09 6.65
N GLU A 94 -1.28 -11.37 7.68
CA GLU A 94 -0.51 -10.40 8.44
C GLU A 94 0.83 -10.00 7.79
N TYR A 95 1.20 -10.59 6.65
CA TYR A 95 2.55 -10.44 6.10
C TYR A 95 2.61 -9.51 4.89
N VAL A 96 3.38 -8.44 5.02
CA VAL A 96 3.89 -7.73 3.85
C VAL A 96 4.95 -8.60 3.21
N ARG A 97 4.90 -8.71 1.88
CA ARG A 97 5.85 -9.50 1.08
C ARG A 97 6.55 -8.60 0.08
N LEU A 98 7.86 -8.49 0.22
CA LEU A 98 8.73 -7.76 -0.69
C LEU A 98 9.23 -8.70 -1.79
N TYR A 99 9.02 -8.33 -3.05
CA TYR A 99 9.49 -9.07 -4.21
C TYR A 99 10.49 -8.26 -5.02
N ASP A 100 11.55 -8.91 -5.51
CA ASP A 100 12.40 -8.40 -6.59
C ASP A 100 11.87 -8.95 -7.91
N PHE A 101 11.36 -8.09 -8.79
CA PHE A 101 10.74 -8.54 -10.04
C PHE A 101 11.73 -9.30 -10.93
N ARG A 102 13.05 -9.05 -10.82
CA ARG A 102 14.10 -9.73 -11.59
C ARG A 102 14.30 -11.17 -11.16
N LYS A 103 13.85 -11.53 -9.94
CA LYS A 103 13.93 -12.88 -9.38
C LYS A 103 12.67 -13.71 -9.61
N ILE A 104 11.63 -13.12 -10.22
CA ILE A 104 10.38 -13.81 -10.52
C ILE A 104 10.60 -14.76 -11.70
N ASN A 105 10.38 -16.06 -11.46
CA ASN A 105 10.47 -17.06 -12.50
C ASN A 105 9.10 -17.27 -13.17
N LEU A 106 8.95 -16.69 -14.37
CA LEU A 106 7.73 -16.74 -15.16
C LEU A 106 7.44 -18.12 -15.76
N ASP A 107 8.46 -18.95 -15.93
CA ASP A 107 8.38 -20.26 -16.60
C ASP A 107 8.20 -21.42 -15.62
N SER A 108 8.19 -21.14 -14.31
CA SER A 108 8.15 -22.18 -13.29
C SER A 108 6.77 -22.82 -13.18
N SER A 109 6.69 -24.12 -13.47
CA SER A 109 5.50 -24.95 -13.23
C SER A 109 5.10 -25.01 -11.74
N SER A 110 6.03 -24.68 -10.85
CA SER A 110 5.83 -24.73 -9.40
C SER A 110 4.99 -23.57 -8.84
N ASN A 111 4.76 -22.47 -9.56
CA ASN A 111 4.08 -21.26 -9.04
C ASN A 111 4.68 -20.68 -7.73
N MET A 112 5.85 -21.13 -7.29
CA MET A 112 6.42 -20.77 -5.99
C MET A 112 7.45 -19.66 -6.12
N ASN A 113 7.00 -18.45 -6.48
CA ASN A 113 7.82 -17.25 -6.33
C ASN A 113 7.81 -16.84 -4.85
N LEU A 114 8.96 -16.96 -4.18
CA LEU A 114 9.13 -16.53 -2.79
C LEU A 114 9.47 -15.04 -2.74
N PRO A 115 9.00 -14.32 -1.72
CA PRO A 115 9.46 -12.96 -1.49
C PRO A 115 10.95 -12.97 -1.13
N VAL A 116 11.63 -11.86 -1.40
CA VAL A 116 13.02 -11.67 -0.94
C VAL A 116 13.06 -11.31 0.54
N ASP A 117 11.98 -10.72 1.06
CA ASP A 117 11.84 -10.35 2.46
C ASP A 117 10.37 -10.23 2.87
N THR A 118 10.10 -10.27 4.17
CA THR A 118 8.76 -10.16 4.74
C THR A 118 8.74 -9.26 5.97
N PHE A 119 7.62 -8.58 6.21
CA PHE A 119 7.45 -7.67 7.34
C PHE A 119 6.12 -7.93 8.03
N CYS A 120 6.15 -7.97 9.36
CA CYS A 120 4.99 -8.16 10.23
C CYS A 120 5.36 -7.67 11.63
N PRO A 121 4.47 -6.97 12.36
CA PRO A 121 4.67 -6.70 13.78
C PRO A 121 4.82 -8.01 14.57
N GLU A 122 5.70 -8.03 15.56
CA GLU A 122 6.05 -9.25 16.31
C GLU A 122 4.81 -9.92 16.94
N HIS A 123 3.93 -9.14 17.55
CA HIS A 123 2.74 -9.65 18.23
C HIS A 123 1.66 -10.23 17.28
N LEU A 124 1.81 -10.01 15.98
CA LEU A 124 0.89 -10.54 14.96
C LEU A 124 1.42 -11.81 14.28
N LEU A 125 2.66 -12.21 14.55
CA LEU A 125 3.26 -13.39 13.95
C LEU A 125 2.46 -14.66 14.28
N MET A 126 2.20 -15.47 13.26
CA MET A 126 1.68 -16.84 13.40
C MET A 126 0.28 -16.92 14.03
N GLY A 127 -0.59 -15.94 13.79
CA GLY A 127 -1.92 -15.98 14.39
C GLY A 127 -2.66 -14.65 14.48
N GLY A 128 -2.11 -13.56 13.95
CA GLY A 128 -2.84 -12.32 13.80
C GLY A 128 -4.09 -12.56 12.95
N LYS A 129 -5.28 -12.52 13.55
CA LYS A 129 -6.57 -12.56 12.82
C LYS A 129 -6.84 -11.19 12.16
N VAL A 130 -5.85 -10.73 11.40
CA VAL A 130 -5.81 -9.44 10.73
C VAL A 130 -5.44 -9.64 9.27
N HIS A 131 -5.57 -8.58 8.50
CA HIS A 131 -5.23 -8.46 7.12
C HIS A 131 -4.72 -7.04 6.87
N ILE A 132 -3.78 -6.94 5.95
CA ILE A 132 -3.23 -5.67 5.51
C ILE A 132 -4.23 -5.00 4.59
N THR A 133 -4.52 -3.73 4.85
CA THR A 133 -5.43 -2.92 4.03
C THR A 133 -4.70 -1.93 3.14
N GLY A 134 -3.51 -1.49 3.51
CA GLY A 134 -2.77 -0.49 2.74
C GLY A 134 -1.27 -0.59 2.96
N ILE A 135 -0.52 -0.43 1.88
CA ILE A 135 0.93 -0.24 1.87
C ILE A 135 1.26 1.04 1.10
N ALA A 136 2.23 1.79 1.60
CA ALA A 136 2.88 2.90 0.91
C ALA A 136 4.39 2.89 1.20
N TYR A 137 5.17 3.39 0.25
CA TYR A 137 6.61 3.61 0.41
C TYR A 137 6.90 5.09 0.68
N SER A 138 7.89 5.35 1.53
CA SER A 138 8.52 6.67 1.60
C SER A 138 9.54 6.83 0.48
N TYR A 139 9.98 8.06 0.23
CA TYR A 139 11.08 8.36 -0.67
C TYR A 139 12.40 7.75 -0.22
N SER A 140 12.53 7.28 1.03
CA SER A 140 13.69 6.55 1.56
C SER A 140 13.46 5.03 1.65
N SER A 141 12.47 4.51 0.91
CA SER A 141 12.12 3.10 0.86
C SER A 141 11.63 2.51 2.18
N GLU A 142 11.20 3.33 3.15
CA GLU A 142 10.51 2.83 4.35
C GLU A 142 9.09 2.37 3.99
N LEU A 143 8.61 1.33 4.67
CA LEU A 143 7.32 0.70 4.41
C LEU A 143 6.29 1.12 5.46
N LEU A 144 5.23 1.78 5.03
CA LEU A 144 4.09 2.12 5.87
C LEU A 144 2.94 1.15 5.60
N VAL A 145 2.43 0.54 6.67
CA VAL A 145 1.51 -0.60 6.57
C VAL A 145 0.32 -0.39 7.49
N SER A 146 -0.89 -0.43 6.94
CA SER A 146 -2.15 -0.35 7.68
C SER A 146 -2.79 -1.73 7.78
N TYR A 147 -3.21 -2.11 8.99
CA TYR A 147 -3.87 -3.38 9.29
C TYR A 147 -5.32 -3.15 9.72
N ASN A 148 -6.22 -4.09 9.43
CA ASN A 148 -7.54 -4.08 10.07
C ASN A 148 -7.45 -4.56 11.53
N ASP A 149 -8.37 -4.08 12.34
CA ASP A 149 -8.46 -4.29 13.80
C ASP A 149 -7.15 -4.01 14.53
N GLU A 150 -6.27 -3.25 13.90
CA GLU A 150 -4.92 -2.94 14.38
C GLU A 150 -4.45 -1.55 13.94
N LEU A 151 -3.23 -1.21 14.34
CA LEU A 151 -2.61 0.08 14.05
C LEU A 151 -2.01 0.16 12.64
N ILE A 152 -1.45 1.33 12.34
CA ILE A 152 -0.54 1.52 11.21
C ILE A 152 0.89 1.41 11.75
N TYR A 153 1.78 0.74 11.04
CA TYR A 153 3.18 0.55 11.41
C TYR A 153 4.11 1.06 10.32
N LEU A 154 5.26 1.61 10.73
CA LEU A 154 6.34 2.01 9.84
C LEU A 154 7.52 1.05 10.01
N PHE A 155 7.86 0.32 8.96
CA PHE A 155 9.00 -0.57 8.89
C PHE A 155 10.16 0.06 8.13
N GLU A 156 11.36 -0.07 8.70
CA GLU A 156 12.59 0.21 7.99
C GLU A 156 13.11 -1.04 7.25
N ASN A 157 13.94 -0.84 6.23
CA ASN A 157 14.44 -1.95 5.39
C ASN A 157 15.17 -3.05 6.17
N TYR A 158 15.81 -2.73 7.30
CA TYR A 158 16.55 -3.71 8.09
C TYR A 158 15.66 -4.57 9.00
N MET A 159 14.39 -4.19 9.18
CA MET A 159 13.40 -4.87 10.04
C MET A 159 12.75 -6.09 9.38
N GLY A 160 13.24 -6.49 8.21
CA GLY A 160 12.78 -7.68 7.50
C GLY A 160 13.01 -8.97 8.28
N LEU A 161 12.05 -9.88 8.15
CA LEU A 161 12.00 -11.20 8.78
C LEU A 161 12.61 -12.30 7.90
N GLY A 162 13.09 -11.94 6.71
CA GLY A 162 13.57 -12.85 5.68
C GLY A 162 12.45 -13.35 4.75
N PRO A 163 12.80 -14.24 3.80
CA PRO A 163 11.87 -14.73 2.77
C PRO A 163 10.76 -15.65 3.31
N ASN A 164 10.92 -16.19 4.53
CA ASN A 164 9.92 -17.01 5.18
C ASN A 164 9.82 -16.66 6.68
N PRO A 165 8.71 -16.05 7.12
CA PRO A 165 8.52 -15.63 8.51
C PRO A 165 8.40 -16.82 9.48
N GLU A 166 8.07 -18.03 9.00
CA GLU A 166 8.00 -19.24 9.84
C GLU A 166 9.38 -19.74 10.29
N SER A 167 10.45 -19.25 9.66
CA SER A 167 11.84 -19.59 9.96
C SER A 167 12.64 -18.41 10.52
N THR A 168 11.96 -17.35 10.93
CA THR A 168 12.59 -16.14 11.44
C THR A 168 13.39 -16.45 12.70
N GLN A 169 14.63 -15.98 12.71
CA GLN A 169 15.51 -16.12 13.86
C GLN A 169 15.25 -15.01 14.89
N PRO A 170 15.46 -15.26 16.19
CA PRO A 170 15.16 -14.30 17.25
C PRO A 170 15.80 -12.92 17.08
N GLU A 171 17.01 -12.83 16.52
CA GLU A 171 17.71 -11.55 16.30
C GLU A 171 17.01 -10.62 15.30
N HIS A 172 16.10 -11.14 14.48
CA HIS A 172 15.26 -10.30 13.61
C HIS A 172 14.09 -9.68 14.38
N LEU A 173 13.66 -10.30 15.49
CA LEU A 173 12.55 -9.82 16.33
C LEU A 173 13.00 -8.68 17.23
N ASP A 174 14.25 -8.70 17.71
CA ASP A 174 14.83 -7.60 18.51
C ASP A 174 14.74 -6.23 17.78
N LYS A 175 14.75 -6.26 16.44
CA LYS A 175 14.63 -5.05 15.60
C LYS A 175 13.23 -4.45 15.61
N LEU A 176 12.22 -5.20 16.07
CA LEU A 176 10.82 -4.79 16.12
C LEU A 176 10.40 -4.22 17.48
N GLU A 177 11.26 -4.28 18.51
CA GLU A 177 10.93 -3.79 19.87
C GLU A 177 10.47 -2.33 19.89
N GLN A 178 11.00 -1.50 18.98
CA GLN A 178 10.68 -0.07 18.87
C GLN A 178 9.94 0.25 17.56
N LEU A 179 9.19 -0.71 17.02
CA LEU A 179 8.44 -0.51 15.78
C LEU A 179 7.47 0.69 15.92
N GLN A 180 7.68 1.72 15.11
CA GLN A 180 6.87 2.92 15.13
C GLN A 180 5.43 2.58 14.70
N SER A 181 4.46 3.01 15.51
CA SER A 181 3.05 2.82 15.25
C SER A 181 2.27 4.14 15.29
N TYR A 182 1.10 4.15 14.63
CA TYR A 182 0.17 5.28 14.59
C TYR A 182 -1.23 4.83 14.99
N SER A 183 -1.76 5.41 16.06
CA SER A 183 -3.00 4.98 16.69
C SER A 183 -4.12 6.02 16.58
N GLY A 184 -5.35 5.57 16.87
CA GLY A 184 -6.56 6.39 16.90
C GLY A 184 -7.49 6.24 15.71
N HIS A 185 -6.95 5.87 14.52
CA HIS A 185 -7.80 5.56 13.37
C HIS A 185 -8.59 4.26 13.60
N ARG A 186 -9.69 4.09 12.85
CA ARG A 186 -10.56 2.92 12.94
C ARG A 186 -10.58 2.21 11.61
N ASN A 187 -10.15 0.95 11.61
CA ASN A 187 -10.07 0.12 10.41
C ASN A 187 -10.54 -1.29 10.76
N PHE A 188 -11.81 -1.62 10.53
CA PHE A 188 -12.38 -2.92 10.91
C PHE A 188 -13.45 -3.42 9.95
N ARG A 189 -14.03 -2.54 9.13
CA ARG A 189 -15.12 -2.90 8.20
C ARG A 189 -14.68 -2.97 6.75
N THR A 190 -13.65 -2.21 6.38
CA THR A 190 -13.30 -1.96 4.97
C THR A 190 -11.80 -1.77 4.80
N VAL A 191 -11.33 -1.78 3.56
CA VAL A 191 -9.91 -1.59 3.20
C VAL A 191 -9.56 -0.11 3.19
N LYS A 192 -8.52 0.28 3.94
CA LYS A 192 -7.97 1.65 4.01
C LYS A 192 -6.68 1.83 3.24
N GLY A 193 -6.63 2.92 2.47
CA GLY A 193 -5.39 3.52 2.01
C GLY A 193 -4.63 4.18 3.15
N VAL A 194 -3.30 4.16 3.01
CA VAL A 194 -2.34 4.84 3.86
C VAL A 194 -1.32 5.50 2.94
N SER A 195 -0.79 6.66 3.32
CA SER A 195 0.19 7.36 2.49
C SER A 195 1.08 8.27 3.31
N PHE A 196 2.24 8.62 2.77
CA PHE A 196 3.10 9.66 3.30
C PHE A 196 2.71 11.03 2.74
N PHE A 197 2.97 12.10 3.49
CA PHE A 197 2.69 13.47 3.05
C PHE A 197 3.79 14.44 3.48
N GLY A 198 3.92 15.52 2.71
CA GLY A 198 5.00 16.50 2.84
C GLY A 198 6.21 16.18 1.94
N PRO A 199 7.01 17.21 1.58
CA PRO A 199 8.16 17.06 0.69
C PRO A 199 9.21 16.05 1.16
N ASN A 200 9.30 15.80 2.47
CA ASN A 200 10.25 14.88 3.07
C ASN A 200 9.57 13.68 3.75
N ASN A 201 8.30 13.41 3.41
CA ASN A 201 7.46 12.40 4.07
C ASN A 201 7.40 12.57 5.60
N GLU A 202 7.37 13.82 6.08
CA GLU A 202 7.33 14.12 7.51
C GLU A 202 5.97 13.80 8.17
N TYR A 203 4.93 13.49 7.39
CA TYR A 203 3.61 13.12 7.87
C TYR A 203 3.12 11.78 7.33
N VAL A 204 2.27 11.12 8.12
CA VAL A 204 1.51 9.92 7.76
C VAL A 204 0.02 10.26 7.67
N LEU A 205 -0.65 9.73 6.65
CA LEU A 205 -2.06 9.94 6.36
C LEU A 205 -2.82 8.61 6.34
N SER A 206 -4.04 8.59 6.89
CA SER A 206 -4.96 7.47 6.74
C SER A 206 -6.43 7.90 6.80
N GLY A 207 -7.28 7.19 6.07
CA GLY A 207 -8.73 7.26 6.21
C GLY A 207 -9.24 6.35 7.34
N SER A 208 -10.48 6.54 7.77
CA SER A 208 -11.06 5.79 8.89
C SER A 208 -12.51 5.41 8.64
N ASP A 209 -12.92 4.28 9.23
CA ASP A 209 -14.30 3.83 9.33
C ASP A 209 -15.18 4.74 10.21
N CYS A 210 -14.61 5.77 10.84
CA CYS A 210 -15.35 6.83 11.52
C CYS A 210 -15.60 8.08 10.64
N GLY A 211 -15.24 8.05 9.35
CA GLY A 211 -15.49 9.13 8.40
C GLY A 211 -14.46 10.25 8.45
N HIS A 212 -13.38 10.07 9.22
CA HIS A 212 -12.32 11.06 9.37
C HIS A 212 -11.03 10.64 8.64
N VAL A 213 -10.26 11.65 8.28
CA VAL A 213 -8.87 11.55 7.85
C VAL A 213 -7.99 11.89 9.04
N PHE A 214 -7.00 11.06 9.30
CA PHE A 214 -6.03 11.25 10.36
C PHE A 214 -4.68 11.64 9.76
N ILE A 215 -4.00 12.58 10.42
CA ILE A 215 -2.67 13.04 10.06
C ILE A 215 -1.79 12.95 11.29
N TRP A 216 -0.71 12.20 11.20
CA TRP A 216 0.31 12.10 12.24
C TRP A 216 1.64 12.67 11.76
N ARG A 217 2.47 13.15 12.68
CA ARG A 217 3.90 13.33 12.43
C ARG A 217 4.53 11.94 12.30
N LYS A 218 5.34 11.71 11.25
CA LYS A 218 6.02 10.43 11.02
C LYS A 218 6.86 10.05 12.25
N ASN A 219 7.71 10.98 12.67
CA ASN A 219 8.59 10.76 13.83
C ASN A 219 7.79 10.89 15.13
N GLY A 220 7.78 9.83 15.93
CA GLY A 220 7.12 9.79 17.24
C GLY A 220 5.61 9.52 17.19
N GLY A 221 5.00 9.44 16.00
CA GLY A 221 3.59 9.07 15.84
C GLY A 221 2.59 10.05 16.46
N GLU A 222 2.97 11.31 16.67
CA GLU A 222 2.10 12.32 17.26
C GLU A 222 0.91 12.62 16.33
N LEU A 223 -0.32 12.50 16.84
CA LEU A 223 -1.53 12.83 16.09
C LEU A 223 -1.67 14.35 15.95
N MET A 224 -1.43 14.86 14.74
CA MET A 224 -1.40 16.29 14.44
C MET A 224 -2.78 16.85 14.10
N ARG A 225 -3.61 16.06 13.40
CA ARG A 225 -4.92 16.53 12.93
C ARG A 225 -5.89 15.38 12.67
N ILE A 226 -7.15 15.65 12.94
CA ILE A 226 -8.30 14.85 12.49
C ILE A 226 -9.18 15.76 11.64
N MET A 227 -9.48 15.35 10.41
CA MET A 227 -10.32 16.11 9.47
C MET A 227 -11.54 15.29 9.10
N ARG A 228 -12.73 15.91 9.06
CA ARG A 228 -13.95 15.22 8.65
C ARG A 228 -13.96 15.03 7.14
N GLY A 229 -13.66 13.80 6.68
CA GLY A 229 -13.62 13.43 5.27
C GLY A 229 -15.00 13.14 4.72
N ASP A 230 -15.65 12.10 5.22
CA ASP A 230 -16.96 11.65 4.77
C ASP A 230 -17.93 11.55 5.95
N LYS A 231 -19.21 11.31 5.65
CA LYS A 231 -20.21 11.13 6.70
C LYS A 231 -19.98 9.84 7.50
N HIS A 232 -19.47 8.79 6.86
CA HIS A 232 -19.35 7.47 7.49
C HIS A 232 -17.95 6.88 7.39
N ILE A 233 -17.41 6.72 6.18
CA ILE A 233 -16.22 5.91 5.94
C ILE A 233 -15.37 6.61 4.90
N VAL A 234 -14.08 6.79 5.18
CA VAL A 234 -13.05 7.19 4.19
C VAL A 234 -12.20 5.97 3.87
N ASN A 235 -12.08 5.60 2.60
CA ASN A 235 -11.33 4.42 2.14
C ASN A 235 -10.04 4.78 1.45
N CYS A 236 -10.08 5.79 0.57
CA CYS A 236 -8.94 6.19 -0.24
C CYS A 236 -8.42 7.54 0.22
N ILE A 237 -7.10 7.65 0.27
CA ILE A 237 -6.39 8.90 0.51
C ILE A 237 -5.16 8.93 -0.40
N GLU A 238 -5.13 9.90 -1.29
CA GLU A 238 -4.07 10.03 -2.29
C GLU A 238 -3.55 11.47 -2.29
N PRO A 239 -2.33 11.72 -1.78
CA PRO A 239 -1.69 13.02 -1.84
C PRO A 239 -1.22 13.33 -3.27
N HIS A 240 -1.14 14.61 -3.60
CA HIS A 240 -0.51 15.04 -4.84
C HIS A 240 1.02 14.84 -4.72
N PRO A 241 1.70 14.32 -5.76
CA PRO A 241 3.13 13.97 -5.68
C PRO A 241 4.09 15.15 -5.44
N HIS A 242 3.64 16.39 -5.68
CA HIS A 242 4.49 17.59 -5.61
C HIS A 242 3.88 18.81 -4.91
N PHE A 243 2.57 18.79 -4.64
CA PHE A 243 1.85 19.95 -4.14
C PHE A 243 1.12 19.55 -2.87
N PRO A 244 0.86 20.47 -1.93
CA PRO A 244 0.22 20.16 -0.66
C PRO A 244 -1.31 19.96 -0.82
N PHE A 245 -1.71 19.19 -1.82
CA PHE A 245 -3.08 18.78 -2.06
C PHE A 245 -3.24 17.30 -1.74
N LEU A 246 -4.43 16.90 -1.34
CA LEU A 246 -4.79 15.49 -1.24
C LEU A 246 -6.21 15.29 -1.71
N ALA A 247 -6.48 14.12 -2.27
CA ALA A 247 -7.81 13.65 -2.64
C ALA A 247 -8.23 12.56 -1.67
N THR A 248 -9.48 12.62 -1.21
CA THR A 248 -10.08 11.57 -0.37
C THR A 248 -11.40 11.12 -0.95
N SER A 249 -11.68 9.84 -0.79
CA SER A 249 -12.98 9.26 -1.11
C SER A 249 -13.31 8.09 -0.19
N GLY A 250 -14.58 7.76 -0.13
CA GLY A 250 -15.10 6.74 0.76
C GLY A 250 -16.35 6.09 0.17
N ILE A 251 -17.37 5.89 1.00
CA ILE A 251 -18.66 5.32 0.57
C ILE A 251 -19.62 6.42 0.06
N ASP A 252 -19.37 7.68 0.44
CA ASP A 252 -20.17 8.80 -0.05
C ASP A 252 -19.95 8.99 -1.56
N SER A 253 -20.92 9.57 -2.27
CA SER A 253 -20.91 9.74 -3.74
C SER A 253 -20.03 10.89 -4.22
N THR A 254 -19.04 11.32 -3.42
CA THR A 254 -18.23 12.51 -3.67
C THR A 254 -16.75 12.21 -3.47
N ILE A 255 -15.91 12.79 -4.31
CA ILE A 255 -14.48 12.90 -4.07
C ILE A 255 -14.23 14.31 -3.49
N LYS A 256 -13.38 14.40 -2.46
CA LYS A 256 -13.01 15.68 -1.84
C LYS A 256 -11.55 15.98 -2.14
N ILE A 257 -11.30 17.21 -2.59
CA ILE A 257 -9.96 17.75 -2.80
C ILE A 257 -9.68 18.74 -1.68
N TRP A 258 -8.55 18.56 -1.01
CA TRP A 258 -8.13 19.42 0.08
C TRP A 258 -6.97 20.29 -0.38
N THR A 259 -7.06 21.57 -0.07
CA THR A 259 -6.02 22.55 -0.37
C THR A 259 -5.71 23.37 0.88
N PRO A 260 -4.47 23.87 1.06
CA PRO A 260 -4.17 24.79 2.13
C PRO A 260 -4.91 26.11 1.86
N SER A 261 -5.74 26.55 2.80
CA SER A 261 -6.52 27.79 2.67
C SER A 261 -6.18 28.85 3.73
N SER A 262 -5.21 28.56 4.62
CA SER A 262 -4.79 29.52 5.64
C SER A 262 -4.13 30.73 4.99
N SER A 263 -4.68 31.92 5.26
CA SER A 263 -4.03 33.20 4.93
C SER A 263 -2.86 33.53 5.86
N LYS A 264 -2.77 32.83 7.01
CA LYS A 264 -1.68 32.97 7.98
C LYS A 264 -0.54 32.03 7.59
N VAL A 265 0.61 32.59 7.23
CA VAL A 265 1.86 31.85 7.08
C VAL A 265 2.28 31.36 8.47
N MET A 266 2.16 30.05 8.70
CA MET A 266 2.78 29.43 9.88
C MET A 266 4.25 29.18 9.58
N GLN A 267 5.12 29.47 10.56
CA GLN A 267 6.51 29.03 10.48
C GLN A 267 6.53 27.50 10.53
N LEU A 268 7.41 26.89 9.73
CA LEU A 268 7.68 25.46 9.82
C LEU A 268 8.13 25.13 11.26
N PRO A 269 7.78 23.95 11.80
CA PRO A 269 8.33 23.50 13.07
C PRO A 269 9.85 23.62 13.04
N GLN A 270 10.44 24.22 14.06
CA GLN A 270 11.90 24.24 14.20
C GLN A 270 12.35 22.81 14.50
N TYR A 271 13.30 22.32 13.69
CA TYR A 271 13.95 21.02 13.86
C TYR A 271 14.95 21.05 15.00
#